data_AF-A0A930UMN9-F1
#
_entry.id   AF-A0A930UMN9-F1
#
_cell.length_a   1.000
_cell.length_b   1.000
_cell.length_c   1.000
_cell.angle_alpha   90.00
_cell.angle_beta   90.00
_cell.angle_gamma   90.00
#
_symmetry.space_group_name_H-M   'P 1'
#
loop_
_entity.id
_entity.type
_entity.pdbx_description
1 polymer ?
#
loop_
_entity_poly.entity_id
_entity_poly.type
_entity_poly.pdbx_seq_one_letter_code
_entity_poly.pdbx_strand_id
1 'polypeptide(L)'
;MLHIRFQEGEEYSLSAEYLRVHSPSAEVRGHGPGQEVLQVGKEGVAIQSIEPVGNYAVRLCFDDGHDTGLYSWEELHRLGAGQAALWQDYLDRLAAAGHRRRDV
;
A
#
# COMPACT_ATOMS: atom_id res chain seq x y z
N MET A 1 0.34 11.27 0.37
CA MET A 1 1.63 10.64 0.75
C MET A 1 1.63 10.44 2.25
N LEU A 2 2.19 9.33 2.73
CA LEU A 2 2.41 9.04 4.14
C LEU A 2 3.90 9.18 4.45
N HIS A 3 4.23 9.97 5.46
CA HIS A 3 5.57 10.00 6.05
C HIS A 3 5.54 9.27 7.39
N ILE A 4 6.45 8.33 7.57
CA ILE A 4 6.58 7.58 8.82
C ILE A 4 8.04 7.59 9.25
N ARG A 5 8.24 7.81 10.56
CA ARG A 5 9.53 7.74 11.22
C ARG A 5 9.47 6.74 12.37
N PHE A 6 10.36 5.76 12.33
CA PHE A 6 10.53 4.75 13.37
C PHE A 6 11.48 5.24 14.47
N GLN A 7 11.39 4.64 15.65
CA GLN A 7 12.23 5.02 16.80
C GLN A 7 13.72 4.77 16.56
N GLU A 8 14.05 3.79 15.72
CA GLU A 8 15.43 3.42 15.36
C GLU A 8 16.05 4.38 14.31
N GLY A 9 15.28 5.35 13.81
CA GLY A 9 15.74 6.44 12.96
C GLY A 9 15.42 6.25 11.48
N GLU A 10 14.82 5.12 11.08
CA GLU A 10 14.35 4.90 9.72
C GLU A 10 13.17 5.80 9.41
N GLU A 11 13.25 6.46 8.25
CA GLU A 11 12.21 7.33 7.73
C GLU A 11 11.81 6.86 6.33
N TYR A 12 10.51 6.73 6.10
CA TYR A 12 9.98 6.32 4.81
C TYR A 12 8.91 7.31 4.33
N SER A 13 8.91 7.55 3.02
CA SER A 13 7.91 8.35 2.31
C SER A 13 7.19 7.45 1.32
N LEU A 14 5.95 7.07 1.67
CA LEU A 14 5.15 6.11 0.92
C LEU A 14 4.01 6.84 0.20
N SER A 15 3.89 6.66 -1.11
CA SER A 15 2.79 7.26 -1.88
C SER A 15 1.46 6.60 -1.53
N ALA A 16 0.35 7.32 -1.74
CA ALA A 16 -0.98 6.77 -1.51
C ALA A 16 -1.28 5.60 -2.46
N GLU A 17 -0.91 5.74 -3.74
CA GLU A 17 -0.95 4.66 -4.73
C GLU A 17 -0.22 3.41 -4.25
N TYR A 18 1.04 3.56 -3.82
CA TYR A 18 1.86 2.44 -3.35
C TYR A 18 1.20 1.71 -2.17
N LEU A 19 0.71 2.46 -1.18
CA LEU A 19 0.01 1.86 -0.04
C LEU A 19 -1.28 1.16 -0.49
N ARG A 20 -2.08 1.79 -1.37
CA ARG A 20 -3.36 1.24 -1.84
C ARG A 20 -3.21 -0.07 -2.62
N VAL A 21 -2.19 -0.16 -3.48
CA VAL A 21 -1.96 -1.37 -4.30
C VAL A 21 -1.35 -2.51 -3.49
N HIS A 22 -0.68 -2.20 -2.38
CA HIS A 22 -0.12 -3.17 -1.43
C HIS A 22 -0.94 -3.31 -0.13
N SER A 23 -2.21 -2.89 -0.14
CA SER A 23 -3.06 -2.93 1.06
C SER A 23 -3.11 -4.33 1.68
N PRO A 24 -3.04 -4.44 3.02
CA PRO A 24 -3.08 -5.73 3.72
C PRO A 24 -4.48 -6.35 3.86
N SER A 25 -5.51 -5.69 3.34
CA SER A 25 -6.90 -6.19 3.40
C SER A 25 -7.09 -7.48 2.58
N ALA A 26 -8.09 -8.27 2.95
CA ALA A 26 -8.44 -9.51 2.25
C ALA A 26 -8.87 -9.27 0.79
N GLU A 27 -9.44 -8.10 0.47
CA GLU A 27 -9.76 -7.71 -0.91
C GLU A 27 -8.52 -7.64 -1.81
N VAL A 28 -7.37 -7.26 -1.25
CA VAL A 28 -6.13 -7.07 -2.02
C VAL A 28 -5.23 -8.29 -1.91
N ARG A 29 -5.08 -8.88 -0.73
CA ARG A 29 -4.24 -10.07 -0.51
C ARG A 29 -4.91 -11.40 -0.86
N GLY A 30 -6.24 -11.43 -0.94
CA GLY A 30 -7.00 -12.68 -1.01
C GLY A 30 -6.93 -13.47 0.30
N HIS A 31 -7.40 -14.73 0.27
CA HIS A 31 -7.44 -15.63 1.43
C HIS A 31 -6.28 -16.65 1.48
N GLY A 32 -5.29 -16.53 0.58
CA GLY A 32 -4.10 -17.39 0.56
C GLY A 32 -3.06 -16.96 -0.48
N PRO A 33 -1.84 -17.54 -0.42
CA PRO A 33 -0.77 -17.24 -1.38
C PRO A 33 -1.23 -17.43 -2.82
N GLY A 34 -1.03 -16.41 -3.66
CA GLY A 34 -1.44 -16.43 -5.08
C GLY A 34 -2.89 -16.02 -5.34
N GLN A 35 -3.68 -15.68 -4.32
CA GLN A 35 -5.01 -15.09 -4.47
C GLN A 35 -5.00 -13.55 -4.46
N GLU A 36 -3.81 -12.95 -4.54
CA GLU A 36 -3.66 -11.50 -4.58
C GLU A 36 -4.32 -10.92 -5.83
N VAL A 37 -5.16 -9.91 -5.63
CA VAL A 37 -5.83 -9.23 -6.73
C VAL A 37 -4.95 -8.06 -7.16
N LEU A 38 -4.46 -8.11 -8.41
CA LEU A 38 -3.70 -7.00 -9.00
C LEU A 38 -4.58 -5.75 -9.04
N GLN A 39 -4.19 -4.72 -8.30
CA GLN A 39 -4.89 -3.45 -8.26
C GLN A 39 -4.46 -2.58 -9.45
N VAL A 40 -5.42 -2.14 -10.26
CA VAL A 40 -5.17 -1.30 -11.46
C VAL A 40 -5.90 0.03 -11.34
N GLY A 41 -5.40 1.06 -12.02
CA GLY A 41 -6.09 2.37 -12.09
C GLY A 41 -6.08 3.16 -10.79
N LYS A 42 -5.09 2.95 -9.93
CA LYS A 42 -4.98 3.56 -8.59
C LYS A 42 -4.03 4.76 -8.54
N GLU A 43 -3.59 5.26 -9.69
CA GLU A 43 -2.54 6.29 -9.76
C GLU A 43 -2.97 7.59 -9.07
N GLY A 44 -4.24 7.97 -9.20
CA GLY A 44 -4.81 9.18 -8.61
C GLY A 44 -5.37 9.03 -7.20
N VAL A 45 -5.20 7.87 -6.54
CA VAL A 45 -5.77 7.64 -5.21
C VAL A 45 -5.05 8.49 -4.15
N ALA A 46 -5.80 9.04 -3.21
CA ALA A 46 -5.28 9.78 -2.07
C ALA A 46 -5.67 9.13 -0.73
N ILE A 47 -4.87 9.39 0.31
CA ILE A 47 -5.24 9.05 1.68
C ILE A 47 -6.16 10.15 2.18
N GLN A 48 -7.39 9.79 2.52
CA GLN A 48 -8.41 10.69 3.04
C GLN A 48 -8.28 10.87 4.56
N SER A 49 -8.02 9.78 5.29
CA SER A 49 -7.80 9.83 6.74
C SER A 49 -6.89 8.71 7.22
N ILE A 50 -6.32 8.91 8.41
CA ILE A 50 -5.47 7.95 9.12
C ILE A 50 -6.06 7.78 10.51
N GLU A 51 -6.38 6.55 10.88
CA GLU A 51 -7.02 6.26 12.16
C GLU A 51 -6.18 5.28 12.97
N PRO A 52 -5.85 5.59 14.24
CA PRO A 52 -5.09 4.68 15.08
C PRO A 52 -5.93 3.45 15.44
N VAL A 53 -5.29 2.27 15.42
CA VAL A 53 -5.91 1.01 15.84
C VAL A 53 -5.07 0.40 16.96
N GLY A 54 -5.53 0.61 18.19
CA GLY A 54 -4.75 0.28 19.38
C GLY A 54 -3.39 0.97 19.36
N ASN A 55 -2.35 0.22 19.76
CA ASN A 55 -0.97 0.71 19.81
C ASN A 55 -0.06 0.05 18.74
N TYR A 56 -0.62 -0.68 17.76
CA TYR A 56 0.16 -1.55 16.87
C TYR A 56 -0.03 -1.30 15.37
N ALA A 57 -1.03 -0.51 14.99
CA ALA A 57 -1.38 -0.28 13.60
C ALA A 57 -2.11 1.05 13.37
N VAL A 58 -2.19 1.43 12.10
CA VAL A 58 -3.11 2.45 11.59
C VAL A 58 -4.02 1.86 10.52
N ARG A 59 -5.25 2.33 10.49
CA ARG A 59 -6.15 2.17 9.36
C ARG A 59 -5.95 3.36 8.42
N LEU A 60 -5.71 3.08 7.14
CA LEU A 60 -5.66 4.11 6.10
C LEU A 60 -6.95 4.06 5.30
N CYS A 61 -7.67 5.18 5.30
CA CYS A 61 -8.88 5.36 4.50
C CYS A 61 -8.50 6.13 3.23
N PHE A 62 -8.85 5.58 2.07
CA PHE A 62 -8.55 6.13 0.76
C PHE A 62 -9.80 6.75 0.13
N ASP A 63 -9.59 7.74 -0.73
CA ASP A 63 -10.67 8.46 -1.41
C ASP A 63 -11.39 7.64 -2.50
N ASP A 64 -10.85 6.47 -2.89
CA ASP A 64 -11.50 5.51 -3.78
C ASP A 64 -12.52 4.59 -3.05
N GLY A 65 -12.81 4.86 -1.78
CA GLY A 65 -13.74 4.12 -0.94
C GLY A 65 -13.11 2.95 -0.19
N HIS A 66 -11.79 2.73 -0.32
CA HIS A 66 -11.08 1.69 0.43
C HIS A 66 -10.77 2.14 1.85
N ASP A 67 -11.38 1.51 2.86
CA ASP A 67 -11.21 1.88 4.27
C ASP A 67 -10.91 0.68 5.18
N THR A 68 -10.62 -0.50 4.63
CA THR A 68 -10.44 -1.74 5.40
C THR A 68 -8.97 -2.13 5.62
N GLY A 69 -8.02 -1.38 5.05
CA GLY A 69 -6.59 -1.68 5.16
C GLY A 69 -6.01 -1.34 6.53
N LEU A 70 -5.65 -2.36 7.31
CA LEU A 70 -4.96 -2.24 8.61
C LEU A 70 -3.45 -2.42 8.44
N TYR A 71 -2.71 -1.33 8.53
CA TYR A 71 -1.26 -1.30 8.37
C TYR A 71 -0.60 -1.35 9.74
N SER A 72 -0.09 -2.52 10.12
CA SER A 72 0.74 -2.64 11.32
C SER A 72 2.06 -1.89 11.16
N TRP A 73 2.73 -1.56 12.28
CA TRP A 73 4.06 -0.95 12.24
C TRP A 73 5.08 -1.82 11.49
N GLU A 74 5.02 -3.14 11.70
CA GLU A 74 5.85 -4.12 10.99
C GLU A 74 5.58 -4.09 9.48
N GLU A 75 4.31 -4.04 9.07
CA GLU A 75 3.94 -3.98 7.66
C GLU A 75 4.42 -2.66 7.02
N LEU A 76 4.25 -1.53 7.69
CA LEU A 76 4.77 -0.25 7.19
C LEU A 76 6.30 -0.24 7.10
N HIS A 77 6.98 -0.88 8.05
CA HIS A 77 8.42 -1.05 7.99
C HIS A 77 8.84 -1.93 6.80
N ARG A 78 8.17 -3.07 6.61
CA ARG A 78 8.39 -3.97 5.47
C ARG A 78 8.17 -3.26 4.13
N LEU A 79 7.08 -2.51 4.02
CA LEU A 79 6.75 -1.72 2.83
C LEU A 79 7.75 -0.60 2.57
N GLY A 80 8.27 0.05 3.63
CA GLY A 80 9.32 1.05 3.55
C GLY A 80 10.66 0.46 3.10
N ALA A 81 11.15 -0.55 3.81
CA ALA A 81 12.42 -1.21 3.52
C ALA A 81 12.44 -1.89 2.14
N GLY A 82 11.29 -2.41 1.70
CA GLY A 82 11.12 -3.11 0.43
C GLY A 82 10.64 -2.24 -0.74
N GLN A 83 10.52 -0.91 -0.56
CA GLN A 83 9.76 -0.04 -1.48
C GLN A 83 10.15 -0.21 -2.94
N ALA A 84 11.45 -0.15 -3.26
CA ALA A 84 11.92 -0.23 -4.64
C ALA A 84 11.61 -1.59 -5.30
N ALA A 85 11.84 -2.69 -4.57
CA ALA A 85 11.64 -4.04 -5.09
C ALA A 85 10.14 -4.37 -5.26
N LEU A 86 9.34 -4.05 -4.24
CA LEU A 86 7.89 -4.26 -4.27
C LEU A 86 7.21 -3.41 -5.35
N TRP A 87 7.69 -2.19 -5.55
CA TRP A 87 7.18 -1.33 -6.60
C TRP A 87 7.52 -1.85 -7.99
N GLN A 88 8.75 -2.32 -8.21
CA GLN A 88 9.12 -2.92 -9.49
C GLN A 88 8.30 -4.17 -9.79
N ASP A 89 8.10 -5.06 -8.80
CA ASP A 89 7.22 -6.23 -8.94
C ASP A 89 5.79 -5.84 -9.35
N TYR A 90 5.21 -4.81 -8.72
CA TYR A 90 3.91 -4.30 -9.09
C TYR A 90 3.85 -3.82 -10.56
N LEU A 91 4.86 -3.05 -11.00
CA LEU A 91 4.94 -2.56 -12.38
C LEU A 91 5.09 -3.71 -13.39
N ASP A 92 5.89 -4.73 -13.07
CA ASP A 92 6.08 -5.90 -13.92
C ASP A 92 4.76 -6.70 -14.05
N ARG A 93 4.02 -6.85 -12.94
CA ARG A 93 2.69 -7.48 -12.92
C ARG A 93 1.67 -6.69 -13.74
N LEU A 94 1.67 -5.35 -13.65
CA LEU A 94 0.83 -4.49 -14.49
C LEU A 94 1.14 -4.73 -15.98
N ALA A 95 2.41 -4.69 -16.36
CA ALA A 95 2.84 -4.86 -17.74
C ALA A 95 2.46 -6.25 -18.28
N ALA A 96 2.68 -7.31 -17.49
CA ALA A 96 2.29 -8.68 -17.85
C ALA A 96 0.78 -8.85 -18.04
N ALA A 97 -0.03 -8.10 -17.29
CA ALA A 97 -1.48 -8.06 -17.42
C ALA A 97 -1.99 -7.12 -18.54
N GLY A 98 -1.09 -6.47 -19.29
CA GLY A 98 -1.45 -5.54 -20.37
C GLY A 98 -1.91 -4.17 -19.88
N HIS A 99 -1.69 -3.85 -18.61
CA HIS A 99 -1.96 -2.55 -18.03
C HIS A 99 -0.71 -1.68 -18.00
N ARG A 100 -0.89 -0.36 -18.11
CA ARG A 100 0.19 0.61 -17.96
C ARG A 100 -0.21 1.66 -16.94
N ARG A 101 0.66 1.91 -15.96
CA ARG A 101 0.53 3.03 -15.03
C ARG A 101 0.51 4.35 -15.80
N ARG A 102 -0.44 5.23 -15.48
CA ARG A 102 -0.53 6.59 -16.03
C ARG A 102 0.14 7.59 -15.11
N ASP A 103 0.73 8.62 -15.70
CA ASP A 103 1.16 9.80 -14.93
C ASP A 103 -0.07 10.64 -14.62
N VAL A 104 -0.23 11.01 -13.34
CA VAL A 104 -1.35 11.79 -12.80
C VAL A 104 -0.85 13.06 -12.14
#